data_AF-A0A947VML3-F1
#
_entry.id   AF-A0A947VML3-F1
#
_cell.length_a   1.000
_cell.length_b   1.000
_cell.length_c   1.000
_cell.angle_alpha   90.00
_cell.angle_beta   90.00
_cell.angle_gamma   90.00
#
_symmetry.space_group_name_H-M   'P 1'
#
loop_
_entity.id
_entity.type
_entity.pdbx_description
1 polymer ?
#
loop_
_entity_poly.entity_id
_entity_poly.type
_entity_poly.pdbx_seq_one_letter_code
_entity_poly.pdbx_strand_id
1 'polypeptide(L)'
;MMETKHKIAKYAGIVIIATIFCRVLGLGREIVISNRFGAGIETDAFFIAFMIPNLLRSFLGEGALNSAFIPIFADHLTNHDRKKAEYFASNVLNILIIVLIIVVVLGIWGAPLLINIIAVGFKNNIYKHQLAINLTRIIFPYIGFVAVAALFMGILNSYNHFLVPALSPAMLNISVIVFALTLSYKYGIFSIAWGVILGGIGQALIQAPVLIRKKIKYSFVVDFNDPGTKKLLKLL
;
A
#
# COMPACT_ATOMS: atom_id res chain seq x y z
N MET A 1 -13.40 13.75 30.27
CA MET A 1 -12.18 14.34 29.66
C MET A 1 -10.90 13.56 29.95
N MET A 2 -10.60 13.16 31.19
CA MET A 2 -9.35 12.43 31.53
C MET A 2 -9.29 11.02 30.90
N GLU A 3 -10.40 10.29 30.88
CA GLU A 3 -10.51 8.95 30.28
C GLU A 3 -10.28 8.96 28.75
N THR A 4 -10.78 10.00 28.07
CA THR A 4 -10.56 10.22 26.63
C THR A 4 -9.08 10.51 26.33
N LYS A 5 -8.43 11.34 27.16
CA LYS A 5 -6.99 11.65 27.03
C LYS A 5 -6.12 10.39 27.20
N HIS A 6 -6.45 9.53 28.16
CA HIS A 6 -5.73 8.28 28.39
C HIS A 6 -5.87 7.29 27.22
N LYS A 7 -7.09 7.14 26.66
CA LYS A 7 -7.34 6.32 25.46
C LYS A 7 -6.56 6.83 24.23
N ILE A 8 -6.56 8.14 23.99
CA ILE A 8 -5.81 8.76 22.90
C ILE A 8 -4.31 8.52 23.07
N ALA A 9 -3.76 8.77 24.26
CA ALA A 9 -2.34 8.55 24.55
C ALA A 9 -1.93 7.09 24.33
N LYS A 10 -2.77 6.14 24.75
CA LYS A 10 -2.54 4.70 24.53
C LYS A 10 -2.50 4.35 23.03
N TYR A 11 -3.47 4.80 22.25
CA TYR A 11 -3.50 4.51 20.81
C TYR A 11 -2.35 5.18 20.06
N ALA A 12 -2.02 6.43 20.40
CA ALA A 12 -0.87 7.13 19.85
C ALA A 12 0.43 6.39 20.16
N GLY A 13 0.63 5.96 21.41
CA GLY A 13 1.81 5.17 21.81
C GLY A 13 1.94 3.87 21.02
N ILE A 14 0.83 3.14 20.81
CA ILE A 14 0.82 1.91 20.00
C ILE A 14 1.25 2.19 18.55
N VAL A 15 0.70 3.23 17.92
CA VAL A 15 1.04 3.60 16.54
C VAL A 15 2.51 4.01 16.44
N ILE A 16 3.02 4.77 17.40
CA ILE A 16 4.43 5.20 17.44
C ILE A 16 5.34 3.97 17.53
N ILE A 17 5.09 3.05 18.46
CA ILE A 17 5.90 1.84 18.62
C ILE A 17 5.87 0.99 17.34
N ALA A 18 4.68 0.77 16.77
CA ALA A 18 4.54 0.02 15.52
C ALA A 18 5.27 0.70 14.35
N THR A 19 5.24 2.04 14.29
CA THR A 19 5.94 2.82 13.26
C THR A 19 7.45 2.69 13.41
N ILE A 20 7.99 2.83 14.63
CA ILE A 20 9.41 2.64 14.92
C ILE A 20 9.84 1.22 14.53
N PHE A 21 9.07 0.22 14.91
CA PHE A 21 9.32 -1.17 14.53
C PHE A 21 9.39 -1.34 13.01
N CYS A 22 8.43 -0.77 12.27
CA CYS A 22 8.44 -0.80 10.80
C CYS A 22 9.66 -0.09 10.21
N ARG A 23 10.11 1.02 10.79
CA ARG A 23 11.32 1.74 10.36
C ARG A 23 12.58 0.91 10.61
N VAL A 24 12.71 0.27 11.77
CA VAL A 24 13.83 -0.62 12.08
C VAL A 24 13.86 -1.81 11.11
N LEU A 25 12.70 -2.43 10.81
CA LEU A 25 12.62 -3.47 9.79
C LEU A 25 12.97 -2.96 8.38
N GLY A 26 12.58 -1.72 8.05
CA GLY A 26 12.92 -1.08 6.78
C GLY A 26 14.43 -0.86 6.63
N LEU A 27 15.09 -0.41 7.69
CA LEU A 27 16.56 -0.34 7.75
C LEU A 27 17.20 -1.72 7.59
N GLY A 28 16.67 -2.74 8.27
CA GLY A 28 17.11 -4.13 8.11
C GLY A 28 16.98 -4.62 6.66
N ARG A 29 15.88 -4.31 5.99
CA ARG A 29 15.67 -4.61 4.57
C ARG A 29 16.72 -3.93 3.69
N GLU A 30 17.01 -2.66 3.93
CA GLU A 30 18.03 -1.92 3.16
C GLU A 30 19.43 -2.50 3.36
N ILE A 31 19.78 -2.87 4.60
CA ILE A 31 21.04 -3.57 4.92
C ILE A 31 21.11 -4.92 4.18
N VAL A 32 20.03 -5.69 4.15
CA VAL A 32 20.01 -6.98 3.44
C VAL A 32 20.15 -6.79 1.93
N ILE A 33 19.44 -5.82 1.33
CA ILE A 33 19.57 -5.51 -0.10
C ILE A 33 21.02 -5.09 -0.41
N SER A 34 21.59 -4.18 0.39
CA SER A 34 22.96 -3.70 0.21
C SER A 34 23.97 -4.84 0.31
N ASN A 35 23.84 -5.74 1.30
CA ASN A 35 24.72 -6.89 1.43
C ASN A 35 24.60 -7.91 0.29
N ARG A 36 23.39 -8.10 -0.26
CA ARG A 36 23.14 -9.13 -1.30
C ARG A 36 23.41 -8.65 -2.71
N PHE A 37 23.14 -7.39 -3.01
CA PHE A 37 23.21 -6.83 -4.36
C PHE A 37 24.25 -5.71 -4.51
N GLY A 38 24.74 -5.15 -3.41
CA GLY A 38 25.67 -4.03 -3.41
C GLY A 38 25.05 -2.72 -3.89
N ALA A 39 25.89 -1.69 -3.97
CA ALA A 39 25.55 -0.46 -4.69
C ALA A 39 25.97 -0.62 -6.15
N GLY A 40 25.03 -0.52 -7.08
CA GLY A 40 25.31 -0.78 -8.49
C GLY A 40 24.09 -0.67 -9.39
N ILE A 41 24.29 -1.05 -10.65
CA ILE A 41 23.31 -0.89 -11.73
C ILE A 41 21.95 -1.52 -11.38
N GLU A 42 21.95 -2.72 -10.81
CA GLU A 42 20.72 -3.46 -10.50
C GLU A 42 19.93 -2.83 -9.34
N THR A 43 20.62 -2.49 -8.26
CA THR A 43 20.02 -1.88 -7.08
C THR A 43 19.44 -0.50 -7.40
N ASP A 44 20.14 0.29 -8.23
CA ASP A 44 19.63 1.58 -8.72
C ASP A 44 18.38 1.41 -9.58
N ALA A 45 18.37 0.41 -10.48
CA ALA A 45 17.22 0.10 -11.31
C ALA A 45 16.01 -0.32 -10.47
N PHE A 46 16.24 -1.13 -9.43
CA PHE A 46 15.22 -1.54 -8.47
C PHE A 46 14.65 -0.35 -7.69
N PHE A 47 15.50 0.53 -7.14
CA PHE A 47 15.01 1.67 -6.36
C PHE A 47 14.19 2.65 -7.21
N ILE A 48 14.60 2.91 -8.45
CA ILE A 48 13.78 3.69 -9.38
C ILE A 48 12.44 3.00 -9.68
N ALA A 49 12.46 1.69 -9.97
CA ALA A 49 11.24 0.94 -10.23
C ALA A 49 10.30 0.93 -9.02
N PHE A 50 10.84 0.85 -7.80
CA PHE A 50 10.09 0.85 -6.55
C PHE A 50 9.64 2.24 -6.09
N MET A 51 10.22 3.32 -6.63
CA MET A 51 9.85 4.69 -6.29
C MET A 51 8.41 5.01 -6.70
N ILE A 52 8.00 4.65 -7.91
CA ILE A 52 6.65 4.97 -8.44
C ILE A 52 5.55 4.38 -7.53
N PRO A 53 5.59 3.08 -7.19
CA PRO A 53 4.59 2.50 -6.31
C PRO A 53 4.65 3.05 -4.88
N ASN A 54 5.84 3.43 -4.39
CA ASN A 54 5.96 4.00 -3.06
C ASN A 54 5.35 5.41 -2.98
N LEU A 55 5.46 6.22 -4.03
CA LEU A 55 4.79 7.52 -4.12
C LEU A 55 3.26 7.35 -4.10
N LEU A 56 2.73 6.40 -4.89
CA LEU A 56 1.30 6.11 -4.90
C LEU A 56 0.81 5.56 -3.56
N ARG A 57 1.60 4.70 -2.90
CA ARG A 57 1.30 4.27 -1.53
C ARG A 57 1.19 5.46 -0.58
N SER A 58 2.12 6.41 -0.64
CA SER A 58 2.07 7.59 0.23
C SER A 58 0.80 8.41 -0.05
N PHE A 59 0.46 8.64 -1.33
CA PHE A 59 -0.74 9.36 -1.73
C PHE A 59 -2.04 8.69 -1.26
N LEU A 60 -2.17 7.37 -1.44
CA LEU A 60 -3.38 6.61 -1.12
C LEU A 60 -3.49 6.27 0.38
N GLY A 61 -2.39 5.85 0.99
CA GLY A 61 -2.37 5.38 2.39
C GLY A 61 -2.25 6.50 3.41
N GLU A 62 -1.31 7.42 3.18
CA GLU A 62 -0.98 8.47 4.15
C GLU A 62 -1.62 9.83 3.76
N GLY A 63 -2.11 9.96 2.53
CA GLY A 63 -2.62 11.20 1.95
C GLY A 63 -4.14 11.25 1.76
N ALA A 64 -4.55 11.55 0.53
CA ALA A 64 -5.88 12.06 0.18
C ALA A 64 -7.02 11.05 0.37
N LEU A 65 -6.79 9.76 0.05
CA LEU A 65 -7.84 8.76 0.14
C LEU A 65 -8.30 8.52 1.58
N ASN A 66 -7.38 8.33 2.52
CA ASN A 66 -7.75 8.10 3.92
C ASN A 66 -8.30 9.36 4.60
N SER A 67 -7.77 10.55 4.30
CA SER A 67 -8.29 11.81 4.86
C SER A 67 -9.70 12.13 4.39
N ALA A 68 -10.06 11.76 3.15
CA ALA A 68 -11.41 11.93 2.62
C ALA A 68 -12.36 10.79 3.02
N PHE A 69 -11.88 9.54 3.05
CA PHE A 69 -12.69 8.35 3.34
C PHE A 69 -13.11 8.25 4.80
N ILE A 70 -12.16 8.41 5.74
CA ILE A 70 -12.40 8.16 7.18
C ILE A 70 -13.55 9.02 7.72
N PRO A 71 -13.63 10.34 7.46
CA PRO A 71 -14.73 11.17 7.95
C PRO A 71 -16.10 10.75 7.42
N ILE A 72 -16.19 10.38 6.13
CA ILE A 72 -17.46 9.96 5.50
C ILE A 72 -17.91 8.61 6.07
N PHE A 73 -16.99 7.66 6.18
CA PHE A 73 -17.28 6.34 6.76
C PHE A 73 -17.64 6.44 8.25
N ALA A 74 -16.93 7.27 9.02
CA ALA A 74 -17.20 7.48 10.44
C ALA A 74 -18.57 8.15 10.65
N ASP A 75 -18.95 9.12 9.83
CA ASP A 75 -20.27 9.77 9.89
C ASP A 75 -21.42 8.76 9.70
N HIS A 76 -21.30 7.84 8.73
CA HIS A 76 -22.27 6.75 8.58
C HIS A 76 -22.32 5.83 9.81
N LEU A 77 -21.18 5.57 10.46
CA LEU A 77 -21.11 4.73 11.65
C LEU A 77 -21.72 5.41 12.90
N THR A 78 -21.49 6.71 13.08
CA THR A 78 -22.03 7.50 14.21
C THR A 78 -23.54 7.69 14.13
N ASN A 79 -24.10 7.77 12.92
CA ASN A 79 -25.54 7.86 12.70
C ASN A 79 -26.27 6.50 12.86
N HIS A 80 -25.62 5.51 13.49
CA HIS A 80 -26.11 4.14 13.69
C HIS A 80 -26.50 3.39 12.41
N ASP A 81 -26.09 3.87 11.24
CA ASP A 81 -26.38 3.26 9.95
C ASP A 81 -25.21 2.42 9.46
N ARG A 82 -24.93 1.36 10.20
CA ARG A 82 -23.87 0.42 9.88
C ARG A 82 -24.00 -0.17 8.49
N LYS A 83 -25.23 -0.41 8.02
CA LYS A 83 -25.48 -0.93 6.67
C LYS A 83 -25.04 0.05 5.59
N LYS A 84 -25.35 1.35 5.75
CA LYS A 84 -24.84 2.39 4.83
C LYS A 84 -23.32 2.51 4.88
N ALA A 85 -22.70 2.41 6.06
CA ALA A 85 -21.24 2.42 6.17
C ALA A 85 -20.61 1.23 5.41
N GLU A 86 -21.15 0.02 5.60
CA GLU A 86 -20.72 -1.21 4.91
C GLU A 86 -20.93 -1.13 3.39
N TYR A 87 -22.05 -0.56 2.95
CA TYR A 87 -22.34 -0.29 1.54
C TYR A 87 -21.33 0.70 0.95
N PHE A 88 -21.11 1.84 1.61
CA PHE A 88 -20.15 2.86 1.15
C PHE A 88 -18.72 2.29 1.05
N ALA A 89 -18.24 1.59 2.08
CA ALA A 89 -16.93 0.95 2.05
C ALA A 89 -16.80 -0.09 0.94
N SER A 90 -17.84 -0.91 0.73
CA SER A 90 -17.84 -1.90 -0.36
C SER A 90 -17.84 -1.24 -1.73
N ASN A 91 -18.64 -0.19 -1.91
CA ASN A 91 -18.71 0.56 -3.16
C ASN A 91 -17.37 1.22 -3.50
N VAL A 92 -16.76 1.90 -2.53
CA VAL A 92 -15.42 2.50 -2.67
C VAL A 92 -14.37 1.44 -2.97
N LEU A 93 -14.39 0.28 -2.29
CA LEU A 93 -13.47 -0.81 -2.56
C LEU A 93 -13.61 -1.32 -4.01
N ASN A 94 -14.83 -1.52 -4.51
CA ASN A 94 -15.04 -2.04 -5.86
C ASN A 94 -14.62 -1.02 -6.93
N ILE A 95 -14.98 0.26 -6.76
CA ILE A 95 -14.53 1.34 -7.64
C ILE A 95 -13.00 1.43 -7.63
N LEU A 96 -12.40 1.38 -6.44
CA LEU A 96 -10.95 1.41 -6.26
C LEU A 96 -10.28 0.24 -6.99
N ILE A 97 -10.79 -0.98 -6.85
CA ILE A 97 -10.27 -2.17 -7.55
C ILE A 97 -10.35 -1.99 -9.07
N ILE A 98 -11.48 -1.54 -9.60
CA ILE A 98 -11.67 -1.31 -11.04
C ILE A 98 -10.67 -0.29 -11.57
N VAL A 99 -10.54 0.86 -10.89
CA VAL A 99 -9.59 1.91 -11.25
C VAL A 99 -8.15 1.38 -11.17
N LEU A 100 -7.81 0.63 -10.12
CA LEU A 100 -6.46 0.09 -9.94
C LEU A 100 -6.11 -0.97 -10.98
N ILE A 101 -7.04 -1.79 -11.45
CA ILE A 101 -6.80 -2.72 -12.56
C ILE A 101 -6.39 -1.93 -13.81
N ILE A 102 -7.13 -0.87 -14.14
CA ILE A 102 -6.82 -0.01 -15.29
C ILE A 102 -5.44 0.65 -15.10
N VAL A 103 -5.19 1.25 -13.94
CA VAL A 103 -3.91 1.91 -13.61
C VAL A 103 -2.76 0.90 -13.70
N VAL A 104 -2.93 -0.32 -13.20
CA VAL A 104 -1.90 -1.36 -13.24
C VAL A 104 -1.59 -1.79 -14.67
N VAL A 105 -2.62 -2.05 -15.48
CA VAL A 105 -2.45 -2.42 -16.89
C VAL A 105 -1.75 -1.30 -17.66
N LEU A 106 -2.23 -0.06 -17.52
CA LEU A 106 -1.62 1.10 -18.17
C LEU A 106 -0.18 1.33 -17.70
N GLY A 107 0.11 1.12 -16.42
CA GLY A 107 1.44 1.27 -15.86
C GLY A 107 2.44 0.22 -16.35
N ILE A 108 2.01 -1.04 -16.49
CA ILE A 108 2.85 -2.11 -17.05
C ILE A 108 3.17 -1.83 -18.52
N TRP A 109 2.17 -1.46 -19.31
CA TRP A 109 2.35 -1.12 -20.72
C TRP A 109 3.17 0.16 -20.89
N GLY A 110 2.88 1.17 -20.07
CA GLY A 110 3.53 2.47 -20.04
C GLY A 110 4.87 2.51 -19.29
N ALA A 111 5.34 1.40 -18.73
CA ALA A 111 6.60 1.35 -17.98
C ALA A 111 7.81 1.96 -18.73
N PRO A 112 8.00 1.74 -20.06
CA PRO A 112 9.06 2.41 -20.80
C PRO A 112 8.96 3.94 -20.79
N LEU A 113 7.75 4.47 -20.96
CA LEU A 113 7.50 5.92 -20.91
C LEU A 113 7.77 6.48 -19.51
N LEU A 114 7.29 5.80 -18.47
CA LEU A 114 7.52 6.19 -17.08
C LEU A 114 9.02 6.24 -16.76
N ILE A 115 9.78 5.21 -17.11
CA ILE A 115 11.23 5.17 -16.89
C ILE A 115 11.96 6.24 -17.71
N ASN A 116 11.53 6.51 -18.95
CA ASN A 116 12.12 7.56 -19.78
C ASN A 116 11.96 8.97 -19.20
N ILE A 117 10.87 9.22 -18.47
CA ILE A 117 10.57 10.50 -17.84
C ILE A 117 11.28 10.60 -16.48
N ILE A 118 11.21 9.54 -15.67
CA ILE A 118 11.67 9.56 -14.27
C ILE A 118 13.18 9.35 -14.17
N ALA A 119 13.74 8.46 -14.99
CA ALA A 119 15.14 8.06 -14.95
C ALA A 119 15.86 8.45 -16.24
N VAL A 120 15.80 9.74 -16.59
CA VAL A 120 16.48 10.30 -17.77
C VAL A 120 17.97 9.93 -17.79
N GLY A 121 18.62 9.88 -16.62
CA GLY A 121 20.03 9.49 -16.48
C GLY A 121 20.34 8.03 -16.83
N PHE A 122 19.34 7.15 -16.98
CA PHE A 122 19.56 5.76 -17.37
C PHE A 122 19.68 5.59 -18.88
N LYS A 123 19.33 6.60 -19.70
CA LYS A 123 19.36 6.50 -21.17
C LYS A 123 20.74 6.13 -21.73
N ASN A 124 21.82 6.51 -21.05
CA ASN A 124 23.18 6.23 -21.48
C ASN A 124 23.64 4.79 -21.14
N ASN A 125 22.85 4.03 -20.38
CA ASN A 125 23.13 2.64 -20.04
C ASN A 125 21.93 1.76 -20.39
N ILE A 126 22.01 1.12 -21.56
CA ILE A 126 20.93 0.30 -22.15
C ILE A 126 20.50 -0.82 -21.19
N TYR A 127 21.44 -1.50 -20.54
CA TYR A 127 21.13 -2.57 -19.59
C TYR A 127 20.36 -2.05 -18.37
N LYS A 128 20.84 -0.97 -17.75
CA LYS A 128 20.20 -0.33 -16.58
C LYS A 128 18.78 0.12 -16.89
N HIS A 129 18.60 0.76 -18.04
CA HIS A 129 17.31 1.23 -18.52
C HIS A 129 16.32 0.09 -18.73
N GLN A 130 16.73 -0.95 -19.45
CA GLN A 130 15.87 -2.11 -19.72
C GLN A 130 15.52 -2.87 -18.43
N LEU A 131 16.48 -3.01 -17.51
CA LEU A 131 16.27 -3.64 -16.22
C LEU A 131 15.25 -2.85 -15.38
N ALA A 132 15.35 -1.52 -15.34
CA ALA A 132 14.39 -0.67 -14.63
C ALA A 132 12.96 -0.81 -15.21
N ILE A 133 12.82 -0.91 -16.53
CA ILE A 133 11.52 -1.16 -17.19
C ILE A 133 10.94 -2.50 -16.74
N ASN A 134 11.74 -3.57 -16.80
CA ASN A 134 11.29 -4.91 -16.44
C ASN A 134 10.89 -5.01 -14.97
N LEU A 135 11.70 -4.43 -14.08
CA LEU A 135 11.40 -4.35 -12.64
C LEU A 135 10.13 -3.52 -12.40
N THR A 136 9.95 -2.40 -13.09
CA THR A 136 8.74 -1.57 -12.97
C THR A 136 7.50 -2.37 -13.33
N ARG A 137 7.52 -3.14 -14.43
CA ARG A 137 6.40 -3.99 -14.84
C ARG A 137 6.04 -5.03 -13.79
N ILE A 138 7.04 -5.66 -13.18
CA ILE A 138 6.84 -6.68 -12.15
C ILE A 138 6.29 -6.05 -10.87
N ILE A 139 6.84 -4.91 -10.47
CA ILE A 139 6.46 -4.27 -9.20
C ILE A 139 5.11 -3.57 -9.33
N PHE A 140 4.71 -3.07 -10.50
CA PHE A 140 3.51 -2.25 -10.67
C PHE A 140 2.22 -2.79 -10.02
N PRO A 141 1.88 -4.10 -10.12
CA PRO A 141 0.74 -4.70 -9.42
C PRO A 141 0.70 -4.48 -7.90
N TYR A 142 1.84 -4.24 -7.26
CA TYR A 142 1.93 -3.90 -5.82
C TYR A 142 1.05 -2.69 -5.46
N ILE A 143 0.87 -1.73 -6.38
CA ILE A 143 0.01 -0.55 -6.18
C ILE A 143 -1.43 -0.97 -5.84
N GLY A 144 -1.93 -2.00 -6.53
CA GLY A 144 -3.27 -2.52 -6.29
C GLY A 144 -3.46 -3.02 -4.86
N PHE A 145 -2.51 -3.83 -4.39
CA PHE A 145 -2.58 -4.43 -3.06
C PHE A 145 -2.41 -3.41 -1.94
N VAL A 146 -1.47 -2.46 -2.09
CA VAL A 146 -1.25 -1.46 -1.05
C VAL A 146 -2.40 -0.45 -0.96
N ALA A 147 -3.07 -0.15 -2.08
CA ALA A 147 -4.26 0.69 -2.09
C ALA A 147 -5.44 0.03 -1.37
N VAL A 148 -5.65 -1.28 -1.58
CA VAL A 148 -6.63 -2.06 -0.81
C VAL A 148 -6.26 -2.09 0.67
N ALA A 149 -4.98 -2.30 1.00
CA ALA A 149 -4.49 -2.25 2.37
C ALA A 149 -4.70 -0.86 3.02
N ALA A 150 -4.56 0.22 2.27
CA ALA A 150 -4.84 1.58 2.72
C ALA A 150 -6.32 1.80 3.06
N LEU A 151 -7.23 1.31 2.21
CA LEU A 151 -8.66 1.37 2.49
C LEU A 151 -9.05 0.55 3.73
N PHE A 152 -8.47 -0.65 3.88
CA PHE A 152 -8.65 -1.48 5.06
C PHE A 152 -8.16 -0.77 6.33
N MET A 153 -7.03 -0.06 6.25
CA MET A 153 -6.54 0.78 7.33
C MET A 153 -7.54 1.87 7.68
N GLY A 154 -8.10 2.57 6.68
CA GLY A 154 -9.12 3.59 6.89
C GLY A 154 -10.33 3.06 7.64
N ILE A 155 -10.86 1.91 7.22
CA ILE A 155 -11.98 1.22 7.88
C ILE A 155 -11.62 0.87 9.33
N LEU A 156 -10.48 0.21 9.56
CA LEU A 156 -10.07 -0.24 10.90
C LEU A 156 -9.79 0.94 11.84
N ASN A 157 -9.22 2.03 11.34
CA ASN A 157 -9.00 3.26 12.09
C ASN A 157 -10.33 3.90 12.53
N SER A 158 -11.36 3.90 11.67
CA SER A 158 -12.72 4.34 12.06
C SER A 158 -13.34 3.47 13.16
N TYR A 159 -12.89 2.21 13.31
CA TYR A 159 -13.26 1.32 14.42
C TYR A 159 -12.31 1.40 15.63
N ASN A 160 -11.46 2.43 15.71
CA ASN A 160 -10.42 2.61 16.73
C ASN A 160 -9.42 1.45 16.83
N HIS A 161 -9.18 0.72 15.73
CA HIS A 161 -8.26 -0.41 15.68
C HIS A 161 -6.97 -0.02 14.94
N PHE A 162 -6.03 0.60 15.65
CA PHE A 162 -4.83 1.19 15.03
C PHE A 162 -3.62 0.26 14.91
N LEU A 163 -3.51 -0.78 15.75
CA LEU A 163 -2.29 -1.63 15.82
C LEU A 163 -2.01 -2.39 14.52
N VAL A 164 -3.00 -3.15 14.03
CA VAL A 164 -2.83 -4.01 12.84
C VAL A 164 -2.59 -3.17 11.58
N PRO A 165 -3.31 -2.05 11.34
CA PRO A 165 -2.96 -1.13 10.26
C PRO A 165 -1.54 -0.56 10.38
N ALA A 166 -1.12 -0.15 11.58
CA ALA A 166 0.22 0.40 11.79
C ALA A 166 1.35 -0.62 11.59
N LEU A 167 1.07 -1.92 11.77
CA LEU A 167 2.01 -3.01 11.51
C LEU A 167 1.97 -3.52 10.06
N SER A 168 0.94 -3.17 9.28
CA SER A 168 0.79 -3.62 7.90
C SER A 168 2.06 -3.40 7.05
N PRO A 169 2.72 -2.22 7.07
CA PRO A 169 3.94 -1.99 6.29
C PRO A 169 5.09 -2.95 6.59
N ALA A 170 5.15 -3.56 7.78
CA ALA A 170 6.16 -4.55 8.12
C ALA A 170 6.14 -5.77 7.18
N MET A 171 4.98 -6.13 6.62
CA MET A 171 4.85 -7.25 5.69
C MET A 171 5.67 -7.06 4.41
N LEU A 172 5.78 -5.82 3.92
CA LEU A 172 6.64 -5.50 2.80
C LEU A 172 8.11 -5.76 3.15
N ASN A 173 8.57 -5.25 4.29
CA ASN A 173 9.96 -5.39 4.70
C ASN A 173 10.34 -6.85 4.92
N ILE A 174 9.49 -7.60 5.62
CA ILE A 174 9.68 -9.03 5.87
C ILE A 174 9.73 -9.80 4.56
N SER A 175 8.77 -9.57 3.66
CA SER A 175 8.70 -10.27 2.37
C SER A 175 9.94 -10.00 1.51
N VAL A 176 10.36 -8.74 1.37
CA VAL A 176 11.56 -8.39 0.62
C VAL A 176 12.82 -9.00 1.23
N ILE A 177 12.97 -9.00 2.56
CA ILE A 177 14.09 -9.66 3.25
C ILE A 177 14.10 -11.15 2.95
N VAL A 178 12.96 -11.84 3.10
CA VAL A 178 12.87 -13.28 2.85
C VAL A 178 13.26 -13.61 1.41
N PHE A 179 12.73 -12.87 0.43
CA PHE A 179 13.04 -13.09 -0.99
C PHE A 179 14.50 -12.76 -1.33
N ALA A 180 15.07 -11.70 -0.75
CA ALA A 180 16.47 -11.36 -0.90
C ALA A 180 17.39 -12.46 -0.34
N LEU A 181 17.04 -13.09 0.78
CA LEU A 181 17.87 -14.12 1.41
C LEU A 181 17.72 -15.50 0.77
N THR A 182 16.54 -15.85 0.26
CA THR A 182 16.22 -17.20 -0.20
C THR A 182 16.28 -17.38 -1.71
N LEU A 183 15.99 -16.32 -2.48
CA LEU A 183 15.77 -16.42 -3.93
C LEU A 183 16.71 -15.55 -4.76
N SER A 184 17.54 -14.71 -4.14
CA SER A 184 18.54 -13.88 -4.84
C SER A 184 19.55 -14.70 -5.64
N TYR A 185 19.98 -15.86 -5.13
CA TYR A 185 20.95 -16.70 -5.85
C TYR A 185 20.41 -17.21 -7.19
N LYS A 186 19.11 -17.53 -7.26
CA LYS A 186 18.48 -18.08 -8.48
C LYS A 186 17.95 -17.00 -9.42
N TYR A 187 17.40 -15.91 -8.88
CA TYR A 187 16.65 -14.92 -9.65
C TYR A 187 17.26 -13.52 -9.62
N GLY A 188 18.41 -13.32 -8.95
CA GLY A 188 19.06 -12.02 -8.83
C GLY A 188 18.14 -10.95 -8.26
N ILE A 189 18.24 -9.72 -8.77
CA ILE A 189 17.43 -8.57 -8.34
C ILE A 189 15.92 -8.76 -8.55
N PHE A 190 15.50 -9.66 -9.43
CA PHE A 190 14.08 -9.96 -9.61
C PHE A 190 13.47 -10.65 -8.38
N SER A 191 14.27 -11.30 -7.53
CA SER A 191 13.76 -11.92 -6.31
C SER A 191 13.08 -10.88 -5.41
N ILE A 192 13.71 -9.72 -5.21
CA ILE A 192 13.15 -8.66 -4.37
C ILE A 192 11.96 -7.97 -5.03
N ALA A 193 11.88 -7.93 -6.36
CA ALA A 193 10.69 -7.44 -7.06
C ALA A 193 9.45 -8.32 -6.77
N TRP A 194 9.60 -9.64 -6.79
CA TRP A 194 8.54 -10.57 -6.35
C TRP A 194 8.22 -10.42 -4.86
N GLY A 195 9.26 -10.20 -4.05
CA GLY A 195 9.13 -9.90 -2.62
C GLY A 195 8.25 -8.67 -2.36
N VAL A 196 8.33 -7.64 -3.21
CA VAL A 196 7.46 -6.45 -3.10
C VAL A 196 6.00 -6.80 -3.33
N ILE A 197 5.67 -7.57 -4.38
CA ILE A 197 4.28 -7.96 -4.69
C ILE A 197 3.67 -8.74 -3.52
N LEU A 198 4.37 -9.78 -3.05
CA LEU A 198 3.90 -10.59 -1.93
C LEU A 198 3.83 -9.79 -0.63
N GLY A 199 4.72 -8.82 -0.46
CA GLY A 199 4.67 -7.86 0.63
C GLY A 199 3.39 -7.04 0.62
N GLY A 200 2.97 -6.52 -0.54
CA GLY A 200 1.69 -5.83 -0.72
C GLY A 200 0.48 -6.72 -0.45
N ILE A 201 0.51 -7.96 -0.94
CA ILE A 201 -0.53 -8.95 -0.61
C ILE A 201 -0.61 -9.16 0.91
N GLY A 202 0.55 -9.33 1.57
CA GLY A 202 0.64 -9.46 3.02
C GLY A 202 0.06 -8.27 3.78
N GLN A 203 0.28 -7.04 3.28
CA GLN A 203 -0.29 -5.80 3.85
C GLN A 203 -1.83 -5.81 3.87
N ALA A 204 -2.47 -6.33 2.83
CA ALA A 204 -3.92 -6.47 2.80
C ALA A 204 -4.39 -7.65 3.68
N LEU A 205 -3.70 -8.80 3.57
CA LEU A 205 -4.08 -10.03 4.27
C LEU A 205 -3.97 -9.94 5.79
N ILE A 206 -2.97 -9.25 6.34
CA ILE A 206 -2.83 -9.12 7.80
C ILE A 206 -4.01 -8.35 8.44
N GLN A 207 -4.66 -7.48 7.66
CA GLN A 207 -5.80 -6.67 8.11
C GLN A 207 -7.15 -7.40 7.94
N ALA A 208 -7.25 -8.30 6.97
CA ALA A 208 -8.50 -8.99 6.62
C ALA A 208 -9.16 -9.76 7.79
N PRO A 209 -8.45 -10.54 8.62
CA PRO A 209 -9.05 -11.22 9.78
C PRO A 209 -9.72 -10.27 10.77
N VAL A 210 -9.17 -9.06 10.94
CA VAL A 210 -9.72 -8.05 11.85
C VAL A 210 -11.03 -7.48 11.29
N LEU A 211 -11.09 -7.22 9.98
CA LEU A 211 -12.32 -6.79 9.30
C LEU A 211 -13.44 -7.84 9.45
N ILE A 212 -13.11 -9.12 9.29
CA ILE A 212 -14.05 -10.24 9.48
C ILE A 212 -14.53 -10.30 10.93
N ARG A 213 -13.63 -10.17 11.92
CA ARG A 213 -14.00 -10.15 13.34
C ARG A 213 -14.89 -8.94 13.70
N LYS A 214 -14.72 -7.82 13.02
CA LYS A 214 -15.60 -6.64 13.13
C LYS A 214 -16.96 -6.86 12.44
N LYS A 215 -17.18 -8.01 11.79
CA LYS A 215 -18.41 -8.40 11.06
C LYS A 215 -18.76 -7.45 9.91
N ILE A 216 -17.77 -6.80 9.31
CA ILE A 216 -17.99 -5.89 8.19
C ILE A 216 -18.41 -6.73 7.00
N LYS A 217 -19.64 -6.52 6.52
CA LYS A 217 -20.16 -7.24 5.37
C LYS A 217 -19.69 -6.58 4.08
N TYR A 218 -19.22 -7.40 3.16
CA TYR A 218 -18.91 -6.98 1.81
C TYR A 218 -20.12 -7.20 0.90
N SER A 219 -20.39 -6.24 0.02
CA SER A 219 -21.38 -6.35 -1.05
C SER A 219 -20.77 -5.92 -2.39
N PHE A 220 -20.92 -6.73 -3.43
CA PHE A 220 -20.48 -6.33 -4.77
C PHE A 220 -21.44 -5.28 -5.33
N VAL A 221 -21.02 -4.02 -5.29
CA VAL A 221 -21.78 -2.84 -5.74
C VAL A 221 -20.80 -1.85 -6.38
N VAL A 222 -21.19 -1.28 -7.52
CA VAL A 222 -20.46 -0.21 -8.21
C VAL A 222 -21.45 0.88 -8.56
N ASP A 223 -21.46 1.94 -7.77
CA ASP A 223 -22.38 3.06 -7.86
C ASP A 223 -21.60 4.39 -7.74
N PHE A 224 -21.27 4.99 -8.89
CA PHE A 224 -20.65 6.32 -8.94
C PHE A 224 -21.62 7.44 -8.52
N ASN A 225 -22.92 7.14 -8.43
CA ASN A 225 -23.94 8.12 -8.06
C ASN A 225 -24.25 8.16 -6.56
N ASP A 226 -23.75 7.20 -5.78
CA ASP A 226 -23.86 7.20 -4.33
C ASP A 226 -23.38 8.54 -3.72
N PRO A 227 -24.17 9.20 -2.85
CA PRO A 227 -23.81 10.50 -2.29
C PRO A 227 -22.46 10.52 -1.54
N GLY A 228 -22.15 9.44 -0.80
CA GLY A 228 -20.88 9.30 -0.11
C GLY A 228 -19.71 9.22 -1.09
N THR A 229 -19.90 8.48 -2.17
CA THR A 229 -18.92 8.29 -3.25
C THR A 229 -18.67 9.58 -4.03
N LYS A 230 -19.73 10.34 -4.38
CA LYS A 230 -19.57 11.68 -4.99
C LYS A 230 -18.82 12.64 -4.07
N LYS A 231 -19.14 12.60 -2.77
CA LYS A 231 -18.45 13.43 -1.77
C LYS A 231 -16.97 13.05 -1.66
N LEU A 232 -16.66 11.75 -1.65
CA LEU A 232 -15.28 11.24 -1.66
C LEU A 232 -14.52 11.74 -2.90
N LEU A 233 -15.09 11.57 -4.09
CA LEU A 233 -14.46 11.98 -5.36
C LEU A 233 -14.25 13.50 -5.45
N LYS A 234 -15.08 14.31 -4.79
CA LYS A 234 -14.90 15.77 -4.74
C LYS A 234 -13.76 16.21 -3.80
N LEU A 235 -13.38 15.36 -2.85
CA LEU A 235 -12.32 15.62 -1.88
C LEU A 235 -10.95 15.09 -2.33
N LEU A 236 -10.92 14.20 -3.33
CA LEU A 236 -9.72 13.68 -3.98
C LEU A 236 -9.26 14.62 -5.10
#